data_AF-A0A4Z0L8L8-F1
#
_entry.id   AF-A0A4Z0L8L8-F1
#
_cell.length_a   1.000
_cell.length_b   1.000
_cell.length_c   1.000
_cell.angle_alpha   90.00
_cell.angle_beta   90.00
_cell.angle_gamma   90.00
#
_symmetry.space_group_name_H-M   'P 1'
#
loop_
_entity.id
_entity.type
_entity.pdbx_description
1 polymer ?
#
loop_
_entity_poly.entity_id
_entity_poly.type
_entity_poly.pdbx_seq_one_letter_code
_entity_poly.pdbx_strand_id
1 'polypeptide(L)' 'MLWFKNLMVYRLSRDITLRAEEMEKQLTSMTFTPCGSQDMAKMGWDPPMGSHRDALTHAAIGQIIICGRKAENIQPS' A
#
# COMPACT_ATOMS: atom_id res chain seq x y z
N MET A 1 -15.59 0.34 7.29
CA MET A 1 -14.32 0.02 7.99
C MET A 1 -14.14 -1.48 7.93
N LEU A 2 -13.10 -1.96 7.25
CA LEU A 2 -12.79 -3.38 7.13
C LEU A 2 -11.78 -3.76 8.21
N TRP A 3 -12.06 -4.81 8.97
CA TRP A 3 -11.12 -5.38 9.93
C TRP A 3 -10.14 -6.34 9.23
N PHE A 4 -8.91 -6.46 9.75
CA PHE A 4 -7.95 -7.43 9.23
C PHE A 4 -8.48 -8.86 9.39
N LYS A 5 -8.55 -9.63 8.30
CA LYS A 5 -8.98 -11.02 8.31
C LYS A 5 -7.87 -12.00 8.70
N ASN A 6 -6.62 -11.62 8.41
CA ASN A 6 -5.42 -12.42 8.63
C ASN A 6 -4.29 -11.50 9.11
N LEU A 7 -3.32 -12.05 9.82
CA LEU A 7 -2.18 -11.30 10.35
C LEU A 7 -0.88 -12.08 10.15
N MET A 8 0.14 -11.38 9.65
CA MET A 8 1.53 -11.83 9.67
C MET A 8 2.35 -10.76 10.39
N VAL A 9 3.07 -11.17 11.44
CA VAL A 9 3.82 -10.25 12.29
C VAL A 9 5.29 -10.31 11.90
N TYR A 10 5.86 -9.14 11.58
CA TYR A 10 7.27 -8.98 11.27
C TYR A 10 7.90 -8.02 12.28
N ARG A 11 9.09 -8.37 12.78
CA ARG A 11 9.87 -7.50 13.66
C ARG A 11 10.96 -6.82 12.84
N LEU A 12 10.98 -5.49 12.87
CA LEU A 12 12.07 -4.71 12.29
C LEU A 12 13.34 -4.90 13.14
N SER A 13 14.42 -5.34 12.52
CA SER A 13 15.68 -5.64 13.22
C SER A 13 16.47 -4.40 13.64
N ARG A 14 16.08 -3.22 13.17
CA ARG A 14 16.73 -1.93 13.43
C ARG A 14 15.65 -0.89 13.71
N ASP A 15 16.02 0.14 14.47
CA ASP A 15 15.14 1.29 14.65
C ASP A 15 15.06 2.08 13.34
N ILE A 16 13.86 2.11 12.77
CA ILE A 16 13.57 2.87 11.55
C ILE A 16 12.63 4.00 11.94
N THR A 17 13.06 5.24 11.72
CA THR A 17 12.24 6.43 11.93
C THR A 17 11.22 6.56 10.80
N LEU A 18 10.07 5.90 10.95
CA LEU A 18 8.97 5.98 10.00
C LEU A 18 8.14 7.24 10.25
N ARG A 19 8.35 8.28 9.43
CA ARG A 19 7.54 9.51 9.45
C ARG A 19 6.50 9.45 8.34
N ALA A 20 5.24 9.63 8.71
CA ALA A 20 4.11 9.53 7.77
C ALA A 20 4.28 10.46 6.54
N GLU A 21 4.72 11.70 6.75
CA GLU A 21 4.93 12.67 5.65
C GLU A 21 6.01 12.23 4.65
N GLU A 22 7.09 11.62 5.14
CA GLU A 22 8.19 11.15 4.28
C GLU A 22 7.78 9.87 3.55
N MET A 23 7.06 8.99 4.25
CA MET A 23 6.47 7.80 3.64
C MET A 23 5.49 8.19 2.54
N GLU A 24 4.60 9.17 2.76
CA GLU A 24 3.64 9.63 1.77
C GLU A 24 4.32 10.01 0.45
N LYS A 25 5.42 10.75 0.51
CA LYS A 25 6.19 11.15 -0.67
C LYS A 25 6.79 9.95 -1.41
N GLN A 26 7.37 9.02 -0.66
CA GLN A 26 7.96 7.80 -1.24
C GLN A 26 6.89 6.91 -1.87
N LEU A 27 5.75 6.73 -1.19
CA LEU A 27 4.63 5.92 -1.68
C LEU A 27 3.96 6.55 -2.92
N THR A 28 3.89 7.88 -2.98
CA THR A 28 3.33 8.60 -4.15
C THR A 28 4.06 8.25 -5.44
N SER A 29 5.39 8.07 -5.38
CA SER A 29 6.18 7.65 -6.54
C SER A 29 5.86 6.24 -7.04
N MET A 30 5.24 5.42 -6.19
CA MET A 30 4.89 4.02 -6.44
C MET A 30 3.36 3.81 -6.39
N THR A 31 2.59 4.85 -6.70
CA THR A 31 1.13 4.78 -6.74
C THR A 31 0.66 3.70 -7.71
N PHE A 32 -0.40 2.98 -7.35
CA PHE A 32 -0.96 1.95 -8.19
C PHE A 32 -1.35 2.48 -9.58
N THR A 33 -0.91 1.77 -10.60
CA THR A 33 -1.34 2.00 -11.98
C THR A 33 -1.98 0.72 -12.54
N PRO A 34 -3.06 0.83 -13.32
CA PRO A 34 -3.68 -0.33 -13.94
C PRO A 34 -2.68 -1.08 -14.84
N CYS A 35 -2.84 -2.40 -14.94
CA CYS A 35 -2.04 -3.22 -15.84
C CYS A 35 -2.33 -2.82 -17.29
N GLY A 36 -1.27 -2.58 -18.07
CA GLY A 36 -1.36 -2.52 -19.51
C GLY A 36 -1.61 -3.91 -20.11
N SER A 37 -1.96 -3.95 -21.39
CA SER A 37 -2.21 -5.20 -22.12
C SER A 37 -0.98 -6.14 -22.17
N GLN A 38 0.23 -5.61 -21.99
CA GLN A 38 1.48 -6.36 -21.98
C GLN A 38 1.99 -6.67 -20.56
N ASP A 39 1.39 -6.11 -19.52
CA ASP A 39 1.83 -6.32 -18.13
C ASP A 39 1.21 -7.61 -17.58
N MET A 40 2.05 -8.55 -17.13
CA MET A 40 1.58 -9.77 -16.46
C MET A 40 1.02 -9.48 -15.05
N ALA A 41 1.68 -8.59 -14.31
CA ALA A 41 1.24 -8.14 -13.00
C ALA A 41 1.79 -6.74 -12.71
N LYS A 42 0.99 -5.91 -12.04
CA LYS A 42 1.44 -4.65 -11.44
C LYS A 42 1.06 -4.59 -9.97
N MET A 43 1.93 -3.95 -9.21
CA MET A 43 1.69 -3.64 -7.81
C MET A 43 1.97 -2.16 -7.57
N GLY A 44 1.19 -1.53 -6.70
CA GLY A 44 1.44 -0.19 -6.22
C GLY A 44 0.58 0.16 -5.01
N TRP A 45 0.73 1.38 -4.53
CA TRP A 45 0.06 1.85 -3.32
C TRP A 45 -1.29 2.51 -3.65
N ASP A 46 -2.25 2.31 -2.75
CA ASP A 46 -3.62 2.80 -2.88
C ASP A 46 -4.06 3.39 -1.51
N PRO A 47 -4.99 4.36 -1.46
CA PRO A 47 -5.40 4.94 -0.19
C PRO A 47 -6.11 3.92 0.72
N PRO A 48 -5.65 3.72 1.98
CA PRO A 48 -6.24 2.74 2.90
C PRO A 48 -7.68 3.10 3.33
N MET A 49 -8.06 4.37 3.22
CA MET A 49 -9.38 4.88 3.63
C MET A 49 -10.40 4.92 2.47
N GLY A 50 -10.05 4.41 1.29
CA GLY A 50 -10.91 4.43 0.11
C GLY A 50 -11.08 5.83 -0.50
N SER A 51 -12.10 6.00 -1.33
CA SER A 51 -12.36 7.20 -2.16
C SER A 51 -12.61 8.51 -1.40
N HIS A 52 -12.61 8.50 -0.07
CA HIS A 52 -12.83 9.70 0.75
C HIS A 52 -11.54 10.42 1.12
N ARG A 53 -10.36 9.81 0.90
CA ARG A 53 -9.06 10.45 1.11
C ARG A 53 -8.06 9.96 0.09
N ASP A 54 -7.35 10.90 -0.54
CA ASP A 54 -6.28 10.60 -1.50
C ASP A 54 -4.95 10.25 -0.83
N ALA A 55 -4.88 10.30 0.51
CA ALA A 55 -3.67 10.01 1.27
C ALA A 55 -3.35 8.52 1.25
N LEU A 56 -2.12 8.17 0.85
CA LEU A 56 -1.59 6.81 0.76
C LEU A 56 -1.16 6.25 2.14
N THR A 57 -0.92 7.12 3.11
CA THR A 57 -0.70 6.78 4.51
C THR A 57 -1.85 7.26 5.39
N HIS A 58 -2.21 6.43 6.37
CA HIS A 58 -3.06 6.83 7.48
C HIS A 58 -2.31 6.66 8.79
N ALA A 59 -1.95 7.78 9.41
CA ALA A 59 -1.25 7.81 10.69
C ALA A 59 -2.21 8.16 11.84
N ALA A 60 -2.21 7.35 12.90
CA ALA A 60 -2.98 7.59 14.11
C ALA A 60 -2.24 7.00 15.32
N ILE A 61 -2.04 7.80 16.38
CA ILE A 61 -1.49 7.32 17.68
C ILE A 61 -0.15 6.57 17.51
N GLY A 62 0.74 7.08 16.65
CA GLY A 62 2.04 6.46 16.37
C GLY A 62 1.98 5.17 15.53
N GLN A 63 0.79 4.77 15.06
CA GLN A 63 0.60 3.66 14.13
C GLN A 63 0.40 4.21 12.72
N ILE A 64 0.90 3.49 11.73
CA ILE A 64 0.82 3.86 10.32
C ILE A 64 0.19 2.70 9.56
N ILE A 65 -0.86 2.99 8.80
CA ILE A 65 -1.53 2.05 7.91
C ILE A 65 -1.26 2.46 6.47
N ILE A 66 -0.89 1.48 5.65
CA ILE A 66 -0.70 1.60 4.19
C ILE A 66 -1.44 0.47 3.50
N CYS A 67 -1.88 0.67 2.26
CA CYS A 67 -2.56 -0.35 1.47
C CYS A 67 -1.82 -0.58 0.15
N GLY A 68 -1.44 -1.84 -0.10
CA GLY A 68 -0.86 -2.26 -1.37
C GLY A 68 -1.91 -2.95 -2.23
N ARG A 69 -2.05 -2.52 -3.48
CA ARG A 69 -2.92 -3.15 -4.48
C ARG A 69 -2.05 -3.88 -5.51
N LYS A 70 -2.40 -5.12 -5.79
CA LYS A 70 -1.83 -5.92 -6.88
C LYS A 70 -2.92 -6.20 -7.91
N ALA A 71 -2.60 -5.98 -9.17
CA ALA A 71 -3.40 -6.41 -10.31
C ALA A 71 -2.58 -7.43 -11.10
N GLU A 72 -3.22 -8.54 -11.47
CA GLU A 72 -2.60 -9.61 -12.24
C GLU A 72 -3.49 -9.87 -13.45
N ASN A 73 -2.87 -9.99 -14.62
CA ASN A 73 -3.57 -10.37 -15.82
C ASN A 73 -3.67 -11.90 -15.86
N ILE A 74 -4.89 -12.43 -15.93
CA ILE A 74 -5.14 -13.86 -15.87
C ILE A 74 -4.93 -14.42 -17.27
N GLN A 75 -3.75 -15.00 -17.50
CA GLN A 75 -3.47 -15.79 -18.69
C GLN A 75 -3.71 -17.27 -18.36
N PRO A 76 -4.60 -17.98 -19.06
CA PRO A 76 -4.73 -19.42 -18.89
C PRO A 76 -3.44 -20.11 -19.36
N SER A 77 -2.91 -20.98 -18.50
CA SER A 77 -1.77 -21.86 -18.77
C SER A 77 -2.10 -22.98 -19.75
#